data_AF-A0A9C9MJG0-F1
#
_entry.id   AF-A0A9C9MJG0-F1
#
_cell.length_a   1.000
_cell.length_b   1.000
_cell.length_c   1.000
_cell.angle_alpha   90.00
_cell.angle_beta   90.00
_cell.angle_gamma   90.00
#
_symmetry.space_group_name_H-M   'P 1'
#
loop_
_entity.id
_entity.type
_entity.pdbx_description
1 polymer ?
#
loop_
_entity_poly.entity_id
_entity_poly.type
_entity_poly.pdbx_seq_one_letter_code
_entity_poly.pdbx_strand_id
1 'polypeptide(L)'
;MIKSLYKKWLKMNLIKKIFIITFLLLISLIISNCNLIFYGIEQGAGQIKILTNAKPIKKFMQDSLYPDSLKQKLILVEQIKKYTIDSLGLNPSKNYNTLYDQKGKDILWVVI
;
A
#
# COMPACT_ATOMS: atom_id res chain seq x y z
N MET A 1 -10.00 -46.08 0.96
CA MET A 1 -9.98 -44.77 0.27
C MET A 1 -8.62 -44.43 -0.37
N ILE A 2 -7.51 -44.44 0.39
CA ILE A 2 -6.15 -44.09 -0.06
C ILE A 2 -5.65 -44.93 -1.27
N LYS A 3 -5.86 -46.25 -1.26
CA LYS A 3 -5.47 -47.15 -2.37
C LYS A 3 -6.14 -46.82 -3.71
N SER A 4 -7.38 -46.30 -3.68
CA SER A 4 -8.14 -45.91 -4.89
C SER A 4 -7.58 -44.61 -5.50
N LEU A 5 -7.22 -43.65 -4.63
CA LEU A 5 -6.60 -42.39 -5.04
C LEU A 5 -5.21 -42.60 -5.65
N TYR A 6 -4.40 -43.49 -5.06
CA TYR A 6 -3.08 -43.86 -5.59
C TYR A 6 -3.16 -44.47 -7.00
N LYS A 7 -4.13 -45.38 -7.21
CA LYS A 7 -4.34 -46.01 -8.53
C LYS A 7 -4.82 -45.00 -9.59
N LYS A 8 -5.65 -44.03 -9.20
CA LYS A 8 -6.03 -42.90 -10.06
C LYS A 8 -4.83 -42.01 -10.40
N TRP A 9 -3.99 -41.68 -9.41
CA TRP A 9 -2.80 -40.86 -9.60
C TRP A 9 -1.80 -41.46 -10.59
N LEU A 10 -1.54 -42.77 -10.49
CA LEU A 10 -0.67 -43.48 -11.44
C LEU A 10 -1.14 -43.36 -12.89
N LYS A 11 -2.46 -43.35 -13.13
CA LYS A 11 -3.06 -43.21 -14.47
C LYS A 11 -3.10 -41.77 -15.02
N MET A 12 -2.69 -40.76 -14.24
CA MET A 12 -2.74 -39.35 -14.69
C MET A 12 -1.54 -38.97 -15.57
N ASN A 13 -1.80 -38.16 -16.59
CA ASN A 13 -0.76 -37.59 -17.46
C ASN A 13 0.18 -36.67 -16.66
N LEU A 14 1.43 -36.60 -17.08
CA LEU A 14 2.52 -35.87 -16.39
C LEU A 14 2.16 -34.39 -16.12
N ILE A 15 1.55 -33.71 -17.09
CA ILE A 15 1.10 -32.30 -16.97
C ILE A 15 0.12 -32.14 -15.80
N LYS A 16 -0.85 -33.05 -15.64
CA LYS A 16 -1.83 -32.99 -14.55
C LYS A 16 -1.17 -33.22 -13.19
N LYS A 17 -0.14 -34.07 -13.11
CA LYS A 17 0.63 -34.29 -11.88
C LYS A 17 1.42 -33.05 -11.49
N ILE A 18 2.13 -32.44 -12.45
CA ILE A 18 2.87 -31.20 -12.24
C ILE A 18 1.92 -30.11 -11.75
N PHE A 19 0.78 -29.92 -12.41
CA PHE A 19 -0.20 -28.92 -12.00
C PHE A 19 -0.68 -29.13 -10.55
N ILE A 20 -1.02 -30.37 -10.17
CA ILE A 20 -1.45 -30.67 -8.79
C ILE A 20 -0.32 -30.39 -7.78
N ILE A 21 0.91 -30.79 -8.09
CA ILE A 21 2.06 -30.57 -7.19
C ILE A 21 2.32 -29.07 -7.02
N THR A 22 2.38 -28.31 -8.12
CA THR A 22 2.56 -26.85 -8.08
C THR A 22 1.44 -26.18 -7.30
N PHE A 23 0.19 -26.61 -7.50
CA PHE A 23 -0.96 -26.09 -6.78
C PHE A 23 -0.87 -26.34 -5.27
N LEU A 24 -0.51 -27.56 -4.86
CA LEU A 24 -0.30 -27.91 -3.45
C LEU A 24 0.85 -27.10 -2.82
N LEU A 25 1.92 -26.86 -3.57
CA LEU A 25 3.06 -26.07 -3.12
C LEU A 25 2.68 -24.60 -2.92
N LEU A 26 1.90 -24.02 -3.85
CA LEU A 26 1.36 -22.66 -3.69
C LEU A 26 0.43 -22.54 -2.47
N ILE A 27 -0.46 -23.52 -2.25
CA ILE A 27 -1.31 -23.55 -1.05
C ILE A 27 -0.47 -23.59 0.22
N SER A 28 0.56 -24.45 0.26
CA SER A 28 1.46 -24.55 1.40
C SER A 28 2.16 -23.21 1.70
N LEU A 29 2.64 -22.51 0.67
CA LEU A 29 3.25 -21.19 0.80
C LEU A 29 2.26 -20.13 1.31
N ILE A 30 1.03 -20.14 0.82
CA ILE A 30 -0.02 -19.20 1.26
C ILE A 30 -0.37 -19.44 2.73
N ILE A 31 -0.51 -20.71 3.14
CA ILE A 31 -0.82 -21.05 4.53
C ILE A 31 0.34 -20.66 5.46
N SER A 32 1.59 -20.97 5.09
CA SER A 32 2.75 -20.66 5.92
C SER A 32 3.02 -19.15 6.02
N ASN A 33 2.64 -18.37 5.01
CA ASN A 33 2.83 -16.91 4.98
C ASN A 33 1.51 -16.13 5.13
N CYS A 34 0.44 -16.76 5.64
CA CYS A 34 -0.90 -16.17 5.66
C CYS A 34 -0.93 -14.79 6.34
N ASN A 35 -0.21 -14.65 7.46
CA ASN A 35 -0.09 -13.39 8.19
C ASN A 35 0.59 -12.29 7.36
N LEU A 36 1.67 -12.63 6.64
CA LEU A 36 2.38 -11.67 5.77
C LEU A 36 1.52 -11.26 4.59
N ILE A 37 0.76 -12.19 4.02
CA ILE A 37 -0.18 -11.89 2.92
C ILE A 37 -1.28 -10.95 3.42
N PHE A 38 -1.88 -11.24 4.56
CA PHE A 38 -2.90 -10.38 5.15
C PHE A 38 -2.35 -8.98 5.46
N TYR A 39 -1.17 -8.91 6.07
CA TYR A 39 -0.47 -7.66 6.31
C TYR A 39 -0.23 -6.87 5.01
N GLY A 40 0.26 -7.51 3.95
CA GLY A 40 0.47 -6.86 2.65
C GLY A 40 -0.82 -6.33 2.02
N ILE A 41 -1.93 -7.07 2.17
CA ILE A 41 -3.25 -6.63 1.70
C ILE A 41 -3.71 -5.40 2.49
N GLU A 42 -3.61 -5.41 3.81
CA GLU A 42 -4.00 -4.27 4.65
C GLU A 42 -3.17 -3.01 4.32
N GLN A 43 -1.85 -3.18 4.13
CA GLN A 43 -0.96 -2.11 3.70
C GLN A 43 -1.40 -1.53 2.34
N GLY A 44 -1.64 -2.40 1.35
CA GLY A 44 -2.11 -1.99 0.02
C GLY A 44 -3.45 -1.26 0.08
N ALA A 45 -4.41 -1.79 0.84
CA ALA A 45 -5.72 -1.16 1.04
C ALA A 45 -5.59 0.22 1.71
N GLY A 46 -4.72 0.35 2.71
CA GLY A 46 -4.39 1.62 3.36
C GLY A 46 -3.82 2.64 2.37
N GLN A 47 -2.88 2.24 1.52
CA GLN A 47 -2.30 3.10 0.50
C GLN A 47 -3.34 3.57 -0.53
N ILE A 48 -4.19 2.66 -1.01
CA ILE A 48 -5.29 3.00 -1.93
C ILE A 48 -6.24 4.01 -1.26
N LYS A 49 -6.55 3.83 0.02
CA LYS A 49 -7.41 4.75 0.78
C LYS A 49 -6.78 6.15 0.88
N ILE A 50 -5.49 6.27 1.12
CA ILE A 50 -4.79 7.56 1.18
C ILE A 50 -4.86 8.26 -0.20
N LEU A 51 -4.49 7.54 -1.27
CA LEU A 51 -4.45 8.09 -2.62
C LEU A 51 -5.83 8.58 -3.10
N THR A 52 -6.88 7.81 -2.82
CA THR A 52 -8.25 8.12 -3.26
C THR A 52 -8.92 9.23 -2.45
N ASN A 53 -8.53 9.42 -1.18
CA ASN A 53 -9.15 10.39 -0.28
C ASN A 53 -8.29 11.66 -0.04
N ALA A 54 -7.06 11.71 -0.56
CA ALA A 54 -6.23 12.90 -0.48
C ALA A 54 -6.90 14.07 -1.22
N LYS A 55 -6.90 15.24 -0.58
CA LYS A 55 -7.54 16.47 -1.11
C LYS A 55 -6.48 17.54 -1.39
N PRO A 56 -6.73 18.50 -2.30
CA PRO A 56 -5.81 19.61 -2.53
C PRO A 56 -5.52 20.40 -1.24
N ILE A 57 -4.26 20.79 -1.02
CA ILE A 57 -3.84 21.55 0.17
C ILE A 57 -4.68 22.81 0.36
N LYS A 58 -5.03 23.50 -0.74
CA LYS A 58 -5.88 24.70 -0.74
C LYS A 58 -7.20 24.50 0.02
N LYS A 59 -7.79 23.30 -0.02
CA LYS A 59 -9.03 22.99 0.69
C LYS A 59 -8.85 23.07 2.21
N PHE A 60 -7.71 22.65 2.73
CA PHE A 60 -7.40 22.71 4.17
C PHE A 60 -6.99 24.12 4.61
N MET A 61 -6.33 24.88 3.72
CA MET A 61 -5.99 26.28 3.99
C MET A 61 -7.23 27.18 4.12
N GLN A 62 -8.30 26.85 3.41
CA GLN A 62 -9.57 27.57 3.42
C GLN A 62 -10.53 27.08 4.51
N ASP A 63 -10.24 25.95 5.16
CA ASP A 63 -11.08 25.36 6.19
C ASP A 63 -10.84 26.07 7.53
N SER A 64 -11.89 26.69 8.09
CA SER A 64 -11.84 27.37 9.38
C SER A 64 -11.71 26.40 10.56
N LEU A 65 -12.10 25.14 10.39
CA LEU A 65 -12.02 24.11 11.43
C LEU A 65 -10.66 23.39 11.43
N TYR A 66 -9.85 23.58 10.38
CA TYR A 66 -8.53 22.96 10.32
C TYR A 66 -7.52 23.71 11.20
N PRO A 67 -6.78 23.02 12.10
CA PRO A 67 -5.92 23.67 13.08
C PRO A 67 -4.86 24.57 12.44
N ASP A 68 -4.73 25.80 12.95
CA ASP A 68 -3.76 26.77 12.41
C ASP A 68 -2.31 26.28 12.56
N SER A 69 -2.00 25.53 13.61
CA SER A 69 -0.70 24.88 13.79
C SER A 69 -0.34 23.93 12.64
N LEU A 70 -1.33 23.24 12.06
CA LEU A 70 -1.13 22.39 10.89
C LEU A 70 -1.09 23.19 9.59
N LYS A 71 -1.82 24.30 9.48
CA LYS A 71 -1.70 25.24 8.34
C LYS A 71 -0.30 25.81 8.21
N GLN A 72 0.33 26.18 9.32
CA GLN A 72 1.73 26.66 9.32
C GLN A 72 2.70 25.62 8.76
N LYS A 73 2.49 24.33 9.05
CA LYS A 73 3.29 23.25 8.46
C LYS A 73 3.09 23.14 6.95
N LEU A 74 1.86 23.33 6.45
CA LEU A 74 1.58 23.31 5.01
C LEU A 74 2.24 24.49 4.29
N ILE A 75 2.25 25.69 4.91
CA ILE A 75 2.98 26.85 4.39
C ILE A 75 4.47 26.56 4.29
N LEU A 76 5.06 25.95 5.32
CA LEU A 76 6.47 25.57 5.31
C LEU A 76 6.78 24.58 4.17
N VAL A 77 5.92 23.59 3.94
CA VAL A 77 6.08 22.65 2.82
C VAL A 77 6.07 23.38 1.47
N GLU A 78 5.19 24.37 1.30
CA GLU A 78 5.13 25.18 0.07
C GLU A 78 6.39 26.03 -0.11
N GLN A 79 6.91 26.65 0.96
CA GLN A 79 8.16 27.41 0.94
C GLN A 79 9.36 26.53 0.56
N ILE A 80 9.47 25.35 1.17
CA ILE A 80 10.52 24.38 0.84
C ILE A 80 10.40 23.95 -0.61
N LYS A 81 9.20 23.62 -1.09
CA LYS A 81 8.97 23.24 -2.49
C LYS A 81 9.41 24.36 -3.45
N LYS A 82 9.03 25.60 -3.16
CA LYS A 82 9.45 26.76 -3.95
C LYS A 82 10.97 26.91 -3.97
N TYR A 83 11.62 26.82 -2.81
CA TYR A 83 13.08 26.88 -2.71
C TYR A 83 13.77 25.78 -3.53
N THR A 84 13.24 24.55 -3.53
CA THR A 84 13.84 23.46 -4.33
C THR A 84 13.80 23.72 -5.83
N ILE A 85 12.79 24.45 -6.31
CA ILE A 85 12.67 24.80 -7.73
C ILE A 85 13.54 26.03 -8.01
N ASP A 86 13.32 27.10 -7.27
CA ASP A 86 13.91 28.42 -7.54
C ASP A 86 15.42 28.46 -7.25
N SER A 87 15.88 27.74 -6.22
CA SER A 87 17.28 27.80 -5.74
C SER A 87 18.10 26.55 -6.07
N LEU A 88 17.48 25.36 -6.04
CA LEU A 88 18.19 24.11 -6.32
C LEU A 88 18.01 23.63 -7.78
N GLY A 89 17.19 24.31 -8.58
CA GLY A 89 16.97 23.97 -9.99
C GLY A 89 16.27 22.63 -10.20
N LEU A 90 15.54 22.12 -9.21
CA LEU A 90 14.78 20.87 -9.37
C LEU A 90 13.58 21.08 -10.29
N ASN A 91 13.30 20.07 -11.10
CA ASN A 91 12.14 20.10 -11.98
C ASN A 91 10.83 20.17 -11.18
N PRO A 92 9.89 21.07 -11.56
CA PRO A 92 8.61 21.17 -10.89
C PRO A 92 7.83 19.85 -11.01
N SER A 93 7.29 19.38 -9.89
CA SER A 93 6.49 18.15 -9.84
C SER A 93 5.14 18.37 -9.17
N LYS A 94 4.22 17.44 -9.42
CA LYS A 94 2.91 17.40 -8.76
C LYS A 94 2.97 16.89 -7.32
N ASN A 95 4.16 16.53 -6.83
CA ASN A 95 4.35 16.04 -5.47
C ASN A 95 4.04 17.13 -4.44
N TYR A 96 3.56 16.72 -3.27
CA TYR A 96 3.24 17.60 -2.15
C TYR A 96 2.17 18.66 -2.46
N ASN A 97 1.24 18.38 -3.38
CA ASN A 97 0.11 19.27 -3.68
C ASN A 97 -1.22 18.85 -3.00
N THR A 98 -1.28 17.63 -2.50
CA THR A 98 -2.43 17.04 -1.84
C THR A 98 -2.07 16.57 -0.44
N LEU A 99 -3.08 16.53 0.42
CA LEU A 99 -2.98 16.07 1.80
C LEU A 99 -4.12 15.10 2.09
N TYR A 100 -3.78 13.97 2.70
CA TYR A 100 -4.75 13.10 3.36
C TYR A 100 -4.70 13.37 4.86
N ASP A 101 -5.80 13.95 5.38
CA ASP A 101 -5.94 14.21 6.81
C ASP A 101 -6.26 12.91 7.56
N GLN A 102 -5.30 12.45 8.35
CA GLN A 102 -5.39 11.23 9.15
C GLN A 102 -6.10 11.44 10.48
N LYS A 103 -6.36 12.70 10.86
CA LYS A 103 -6.99 13.04 12.14
C LYS A 103 -6.24 12.47 13.35
N GLY A 104 -4.90 12.49 13.28
CA GLY A 104 -4.02 12.00 14.34
C GLY A 104 -3.90 10.47 14.44
N LYS A 105 -4.39 9.71 13.45
CA LYS A 105 -4.17 8.26 13.38
C LYS A 105 -2.85 7.94 12.71
N ASP A 106 -2.16 6.92 13.19
CA ASP A 106 -0.92 6.44 12.58
C ASP A 106 -1.18 5.81 11.20
N ILE A 107 -0.27 6.04 10.25
CA ILE A 107 -0.37 5.53 8.87
C ILE A 107 0.44 4.24 8.70
N LEU A 108 1.62 4.21 9.31
CA LEU A 108 2.61 3.17 9.10
C LEU A 108 3.47 3.06 10.37
N TRP A 109 3.44 1.89 10.99
CA TRP A 109 4.41 1.53 12.00
C TRP A 109 5.61 0.91 11.29
N VAL A 110 6.68 1.69 11.13
CA VAL A 110 7.97 1.13 10.72
C VAL A 110 8.58 0.51 11.96
N VAL A 111 8.37 -0.79 12.15
CA VAL A 111 9.12 -1.57 13.14
C VAL A 111 10.47 -1.88 12.48
N ILE A 112 11.52 -1.21 12.95
CA ILE A 112 12.91 -1.42 12.53
C ILE A 112 13.54 -2.47 13.44
#